data_AF-A0A411HLK5-F1
#
_entry.id   AF-A0A411HLK5-F1
#
_cell.length_a   1.000
_cell.length_b   1.000
_cell.length_c   1.000
_cell.angle_alpha   90.00
_cell.angle_beta   90.00
_cell.angle_gamma   90.00
#
_symmetry.space_group_name_H-M   'P 1'
#
loop_
_entity.id
_entity.type
_entity.pdbx_description
1 polymer ?
#
loop_
_entity_poly.entity_id
_entity_poly.type
_entity_poly.pdbx_seq_one_letter_code
_entity_poly.pdbx_strand_id
1 'polypeptide(L)'
;MLSTTASAQNPLGWLVDKLPFVGDKKSADEAPPPPKDAPEAIAPIALSKGVPYRFGVRDTSPAMDFSEGKSHYRRIDLLRPLPFAALRIETITQGSGKSKSVLKPIVYVLDDAEKPRDTVKVDKLALDIRPLQATRLVSCVKLKNVQHFALASVADDKNSAFKGAARDKVDAPTKGGFYYATDGMQAAIAYARFGEVELTINELASEKDDCQ
;
A
#
# COMPACT_ATOMS: atom_id res chain seq x y z
N MET A 1 11.40 -18.76 -43.01
CA MET A 1 12.12 -19.60 -42.04
C MET A 1 11.55 -19.29 -40.67
N LEU A 2 11.01 -20.29 -39.98
CA LEU A 2 10.36 -20.15 -38.68
C LEU A 2 11.42 -19.96 -37.58
N SER A 3 11.28 -18.93 -36.75
CA SER A 3 12.03 -18.80 -35.49
C SER A 3 11.24 -19.46 -34.37
N THR A 4 11.72 -20.62 -33.91
CA THR A 4 11.25 -21.33 -32.72
C THR A 4 11.70 -20.63 -31.44
N THR A 5 10.75 -20.43 -30.52
CA THR A 5 10.90 -19.97 -29.14
C THR A 5 11.68 -20.97 -28.29
N ALA A 6 12.63 -20.48 -27.49
CA ALA A 6 13.25 -21.25 -26.40
C ALA A 6 12.76 -20.69 -25.06
N SER A 7 11.76 -21.34 -24.47
CA SER A 7 11.38 -21.14 -23.06
C SER A 7 12.42 -21.85 -22.18
N ALA A 8 13.14 -21.11 -21.35
CA ALA A 8 14.04 -21.67 -20.36
C ALA A 8 13.25 -22.47 -19.32
N GLN A 9 13.43 -23.80 -19.33
CA GLN A 9 12.88 -24.69 -18.31
C GLN A 9 13.59 -24.44 -16.99
N ASN A 10 12.83 -24.16 -15.93
CA ASN A 10 13.35 -23.87 -14.60
C ASN A 10 13.87 -25.19 -13.97
N PRO A 11 15.18 -25.35 -13.70
CA PRO A 11 15.81 -26.63 -13.36
C PRO A 11 15.44 -27.17 -11.96
N LEU A 12 14.56 -26.47 -11.23
CA LEU A 12 14.09 -26.84 -9.89
C LEU A 12 12.66 -27.39 -9.87
N GLY A 13 12.00 -27.55 -11.02
CA GLY A 13 10.61 -28.01 -11.09
C GLY A 13 10.38 -29.38 -10.45
N TRP A 14 11.36 -30.28 -10.53
CA TRP A 14 11.26 -31.63 -9.97
C TRP A 14 11.24 -31.68 -8.43
N LEU A 15 11.68 -30.60 -7.76
CA LEU A 15 11.71 -30.53 -6.30
C LEU A 15 10.35 -30.16 -5.70
N VAL A 16 9.52 -29.46 -6.48
CA VAL A 16 8.17 -29.01 -6.07
C VAL A 16 7.20 -30.20 -6.01
N ASP A 17 7.31 -31.13 -6.97
CA ASP A 17 6.43 -32.32 -7.06
C ASP A 17 6.65 -33.35 -5.95
N LYS A 18 7.73 -33.25 -5.16
CA LYS A 18 8.07 -34.23 -4.10
C LYS A 18 7.77 -33.76 -2.69
N LEU A 19 7.16 -32.59 -2.51
CA LEU A 19 6.76 -32.11 -1.19
C LEU A 19 5.35 -32.61 -0.85
N PRO A 20 5.18 -33.43 0.21
CA PRO A 20 3.89 -34.04 0.57
C PRO A 20 2.84 -33.07 1.14
N PHE A 21 3.06 -31.75 1.00
CA PHE A 21 2.14 -30.70 1.45
C PHE A 21 1.38 -30.03 0.29
N VAL A 22 1.68 -30.38 -0.96
CA VAL A 22 1.03 -29.80 -2.15
C VAL A 22 -0.03 -30.76 -2.68
N GLY A 23 -0.98 -31.11 -1.81
CA GLY A 23 -2.22 -31.79 -2.17
C GLY A 23 -3.35 -30.77 -2.26
N ASP A 24 -3.94 -30.63 -3.44
CA ASP A 24 -5.24 -30.03 -3.74
C ASP A 24 -5.64 -28.78 -2.94
N LYS A 25 -5.09 -27.62 -3.32
CA LYS A 25 -5.75 -26.33 -3.10
C LYS A 25 -5.94 -25.63 -4.43
N LYS A 26 -7.20 -25.54 -4.86
CA LYS A 26 -7.65 -24.61 -5.90
C LYS A 26 -7.06 -23.23 -5.62
N SER A 27 -6.19 -22.78 -6.51
CA SER A 27 -5.68 -21.42 -6.76
C SER A 27 -6.08 -20.35 -5.75
N ALA A 28 -5.30 -20.23 -4.67
CA ALA A 28 -5.29 -19.07 -3.75
C ALA A 28 -3.93 -18.34 -3.74
N ASP A 29 -3.00 -18.72 -4.63
CA ASP A 29 -1.63 -18.20 -4.71
C ASP A 29 -1.32 -17.53 -6.06
N GLU A 30 -2.32 -16.88 -6.68
CA GLU A 30 -1.98 -15.94 -7.77
C GLU A 30 -1.43 -14.68 -7.11
N ALA A 31 -0.12 -14.46 -7.25
CA ALA A 31 0.55 -13.27 -6.74
C ALA A 31 -0.22 -12.03 -7.25
N PRO A 32 -0.47 -11.02 -6.38
CA PRO A 32 -1.19 -9.84 -6.80
C PRO A 32 -0.50 -9.22 -8.03
N PRO A 33 -1.26 -8.70 -9.00
CA PRO A 33 -0.69 -8.15 -10.22
C PRO A 33 0.32 -7.04 -9.87
N PRO A 34 1.39 -6.87 -10.67
CA PRO A 34 2.35 -5.80 -10.42
C PRO A 34 1.64 -4.43 -10.49
N PRO A 35 2.10 -3.44 -9.69
CA PRO A 35 1.52 -2.11 -9.73
C PRO A 35 1.69 -1.48 -11.10
N LYS A 36 0.63 -0.80 -11.57
CA LYS A 36 0.68 0.07 -12.74
C LYS A 36 1.16 1.44 -12.30
N ASP A 37 2.17 2.00 -12.96
CA ASP A 37 2.56 3.39 -12.71
C ASP A 37 1.46 4.32 -13.25
N ALA A 38 0.92 5.16 -12.38
CA ALA A 38 -0.03 6.18 -12.80
C ALA A 38 0.71 7.34 -13.48
N PRO A 39 0.05 8.09 -14.37
CA PRO A 39 0.65 9.28 -14.98
C PRO A 39 1.12 10.27 -13.90
N GLU A 40 2.31 10.85 -14.07
CA GLU A 40 2.78 11.94 -13.21
C GLU A 40 2.03 13.26 -13.47
N ALA A 41 1.25 13.32 -14.55
CA ALA A 41 0.44 14.47 -14.89
C ALA A 41 -0.55 14.85 -13.78
N ILE A 42 -0.90 16.14 -13.74
CA ILE A 42 -1.87 16.74 -12.80
C ILE A 42 -3.27 16.12 -12.92
N ALA A 43 -3.56 15.41 -14.01
CA ALA A 43 -4.84 14.78 -14.26
C ALA A 43 -5.26 13.76 -13.18
N PRO A 44 -6.57 13.55 -12.99
CA PRO A 44 -7.09 12.50 -12.11
C PRO A 44 -6.58 11.12 -12.51
N ILE A 45 -6.30 10.29 -11.51
CA ILE A 45 -5.89 8.90 -11.70
C ILE A 45 -7.14 8.03 -11.77
N ALA A 46 -7.39 7.42 -12.92
CA ALA A 46 -8.48 6.46 -13.09
C ALA A 46 -8.09 5.12 -12.46
N LEU A 47 -8.68 4.80 -11.30
CA LEU A 47 -8.36 3.59 -10.55
C LEU A 47 -9.33 2.47 -10.92
N SER A 48 -8.79 1.34 -11.37
CA SER A 48 -9.56 0.12 -11.64
C SER A 48 -9.60 -0.78 -10.42
N LYS A 49 -10.73 -1.46 -10.19
CA LYS A 49 -10.90 -2.42 -9.08
C LYS A 49 -9.84 -3.53 -9.14
N GLY A 50 -9.24 -3.84 -7.99
CA GLY A 50 -8.29 -4.95 -7.82
C GLY A 50 -6.93 -4.75 -8.50
N VAL A 51 -6.70 -3.62 -9.16
CA VAL A 51 -5.42 -3.30 -9.82
C VAL A 51 -4.66 -2.31 -8.93
N PRO A 52 -3.44 -2.63 -8.48
CA PRO A 52 -2.61 -1.70 -7.75
C PRO A 52 -2.09 -0.61 -8.70
N TYR A 53 -2.16 0.63 -8.26
CA TYR A 53 -1.57 1.79 -8.96
C TYR A 53 -0.51 2.44 -8.09
N ARG A 54 0.67 2.68 -8.65
CA ARG A 54 1.77 3.39 -7.99
C ARG A 54 1.86 4.83 -8.48
N PHE A 55 2.01 5.78 -7.57
CA PHE A 55 2.22 7.18 -7.90
C PHE A 55 2.81 7.98 -6.74
N GLY A 56 3.37 9.15 -7.07
CA GLY A 56 3.88 10.10 -6.09
C GLY A 56 2.91 11.24 -5.76
N VAL A 57 2.89 11.63 -4.49
CA VAL A 57 2.43 12.96 -4.05
C VAL A 57 3.67 13.83 -3.92
N ARG A 58 3.78 14.86 -4.77
CA ARG A 58 4.97 15.71 -4.93
C ARG A 58 4.62 17.19 -4.72
N ASP A 59 5.63 18.04 -4.65
CA ASP A 59 5.50 19.49 -4.59
C ASP A 59 4.86 20.09 -5.86
N THR A 60 5.04 19.43 -7.00
CA THR A 60 4.38 19.74 -8.26
C THR A 60 2.93 19.26 -8.36
N SER A 61 2.47 18.44 -7.39
CA SER A 61 1.07 17.99 -7.37
C SER A 61 0.14 19.16 -7.01
N PRO A 62 -1.14 19.13 -7.46
CA PRO A 62 -2.13 20.12 -7.07
C PRO A 62 -2.21 20.33 -5.56
N ALA A 63 -2.50 21.56 -5.16
CA ALA A 63 -2.71 21.92 -3.77
C ALA A 63 -4.14 22.45 -3.58
N MET A 64 -4.79 22.03 -2.51
CA MET A 64 -6.13 22.46 -2.11
C MET A 64 -6.17 22.66 -0.59
N ASP A 65 -7.06 23.53 -0.14
CA ASP A 65 -7.37 23.69 1.28
C ASP A 65 -8.32 22.57 1.73
N PHE A 66 -7.83 21.70 2.62
CA PHE A 66 -8.61 20.66 3.27
C PHE A 66 -8.89 21.03 4.74
N SER A 67 -9.67 20.20 5.44
CA SER A 67 -9.97 20.36 6.87
C SER A 67 -8.71 20.37 7.76
N GLU A 68 -7.63 19.71 7.34
CA GLU A 68 -6.34 19.65 8.05
C GLU A 68 -5.33 20.70 7.51
N GLY A 69 -5.80 21.67 6.72
CA GLY A 69 -5.00 22.73 6.11
C GLY A 69 -4.62 22.46 4.66
N LYS A 70 -3.80 23.38 4.12
CA LYS A 70 -3.39 23.36 2.71
C LYS A 70 -2.44 22.21 2.43
N SER A 71 -2.84 21.28 1.57
CA SER A 71 -2.09 20.06 1.31
C SER A 71 -1.97 19.76 -0.18
N HIS A 72 -0.84 19.17 -0.58
CA HIS A 72 -0.69 18.61 -1.92
C HIS A 72 -1.39 17.26 -1.97
N TYR A 73 -2.05 16.99 -3.09
CA TYR A 73 -2.85 15.79 -3.24
C TYR A 73 -2.78 15.24 -4.66
N ARG A 74 -3.17 13.97 -4.80
CA ARG A 74 -3.52 13.36 -6.07
C ARG A 74 -4.99 12.99 -6.04
N ARG A 75 -5.72 13.37 -7.09
CA ARG A 75 -7.13 12.99 -7.27
C ARG A 75 -7.21 11.61 -7.89
N ILE A 76 -8.13 10.80 -7.38
CA ILE A 76 -8.43 9.47 -7.85
C ILE A 76 -9.92 9.39 -8.20
N ASP A 77 -10.19 8.93 -9.40
CA ASP A 77 -11.54 8.77 -9.95
C ASP A 77 -11.82 7.28 -10.20
N LEU A 78 -13.00 6.86 -9.77
CA LEU A 78 -13.53 5.53 -10.02
C LEU A 78 -14.46 5.56 -11.23
N LEU A 79 -14.44 4.50 -12.03
CA LEU A 79 -15.28 4.36 -13.22
C LEU A 79 -16.79 4.45 -12.88
N ARG A 80 -17.17 3.98 -11.68
CA ARG A 80 -18.52 4.06 -11.15
C ARG A 80 -18.49 4.31 -9.64
N PRO A 81 -19.54 4.93 -9.06
CA PRO A 81 -19.67 5.03 -7.62
C PRO A 81 -19.68 3.65 -6.96
N LEU A 82 -18.93 3.53 -5.86
CA LEU A 82 -18.95 2.35 -5.00
C LEU A 82 -19.66 2.69 -3.68
N PRO A 83 -20.71 1.93 -3.29
CA PRO A 83 -21.42 2.18 -2.03
C PRO A 83 -20.52 1.90 -0.83
N PHE A 84 -19.73 0.83 -0.90
CA PHE A 84 -18.72 0.46 0.08
C PHE A 84 -17.45 0.01 -0.64
N ALA A 85 -16.31 0.53 -0.21
CA ALA A 85 -15.02 0.17 -0.78
C ALA A 85 -13.97 -0.02 0.32
N ALA A 86 -13.10 -1.01 0.12
CA ALA A 86 -11.85 -1.15 0.84
C ALA A 86 -10.73 -0.54 0.00
N LEU A 87 -10.07 0.48 0.54
CA LEU A 87 -8.90 1.10 -0.05
C LEU A 87 -7.67 0.63 0.71
N ARG A 88 -6.86 -0.20 0.06
CA ARG A 88 -5.54 -0.59 0.53
C ARG A 88 -4.52 0.46 0.09
N ILE A 89 -3.82 1.03 1.07
CA ILE A 89 -2.83 2.10 0.90
C ILE A 89 -1.49 1.55 1.36
N GLU A 90 -0.51 1.54 0.47
CA GLU A 90 0.87 1.19 0.81
C GLU A 90 1.76 2.40 0.58
N THR A 91 2.32 2.98 1.64
CA THR A 91 3.31 4.06 1.48
C THR A 91 4.71 3.46 1.45
N ILE A 92 5.49 3.84 0.44
CA ILE A 92 6.80 3.26 0.17
C ILE A 92 7.87 4.10 0.85
N THR A 93 8.77 3.46 1.60
CA THR A 93 9.90 4.19 2.21
C THR A 93 10.82 4.75 1.13
N GLN A 94 11.20 6.01 1.31
CA GLN A 94 12.22 6.70 0.54
C GLN A 94 13.48 6.89 1.38
N GLY A 95 14.62 7.11 0.72
CA GLY A 95 15.92 7.27 1.37
C GLY A 95 16.58 5.95 1.77
N SER A 96 17.72 6.03 2.46
CA SER A 96 18.52 4.87 2.85
C SER A 96 18.98 4.96 4.31
N GLY A 97 19.29 3.81 4.92
CA GLY A 97 19.81 3.76 6.29
C GLY A 97 18.88 4.41 7.33
N LYS A 98 19.41 5.40 8.07
CA LYS A 98 18.69 6.11 9.14
C LYS A 98 17.81 7.27 8.63
N SER A 99 17.93 7.66 7.36
CA SER A 99 17.15 8.76 6.77
C SER A 99 15.92 8.25 6.03
N LYS A 100 15.33 7.13 6.48
CA LYS A 100 14.12 6.58 5.88
C LYS A 100 12.92 7.43 6.24
N SER A 101 12.14 7.78 5.24
CA SER A 101 10.88 8.49 5.42
C SER A 101 9.76 7.93 4.55
N VAL A 102 8.52 8.20 4.94
CA VAL A 102 7.30 7.75 4.25
C VAL A 102 6.27 8.85 4.23
N LEU A 103 5.42 8.86 3.20
CA LEU A 103 4.22 9.70 3.20
C LEU A 103 3.30 9.27 4.35
N LYS A 104 2.74 10.24 5.08
CA LYS A 104 1.58 10.01 5.97
C LYS A 104 0.30 10.31 5.20
N PRO A 105 -0.43 9.29 4.75
CA PRO A 105 -1.58 9.49 3.87
C PRO A 105 -2.80 9.97 4.66
N ILE A 106 -3.55 10.92 4.09
CA ILE A 106 -4.93 11.23 4.46
C ILE A 106 -5.80 11.05 3.23
N VAL A 107 -6.96 10.43 3.40
CA VAL A 107 -7.93 10.26 2.32
C VAL A 107 -9.08 11.24 2.54
N TYR A 108 -9.38 12.05 1.53
CA TYR A 108 -10.54 12.92 1.50
C TYR A 108 -11.53 12.41 0.46
N VAL A 109 -12.77 12.11 0.86
CA VAL A 109 -13.82 11.76 -0.10
C VAL A 109 -14.34 13.07 -0.70
N LEU A 110 -14.38 13.14 -2.03
CA LEU A 110 -14.81 14.33 -2.76
C LEU A 110 -16.25 14.16 -3.25
N ASP A 111 -16.97 15.28 -3.36
CA ASP A 111 -18.24 15.35 -4.08
C ASP A 111 -18.02 15.62 -5.59
N ASP A 112 -19.12 15.71 -6.35
CA ASP A 112 -19.09 15.97 -7.79
C ASP A 112 -18.59 17.39 -8.15
N ALA A 113 -18.58 18.30 -7.17
CA ALA A 113 -18.01 19.64 -7.29
C ALA A 113 -16.53 19.70 -6.81
N GLU A 114 -15.91 18.53 -6.61
CA GLU A 114 -14.53 18.34 -6.16
C GLU A 114 -14.25 18.90 -4.76
N LYS A 115 -15.28 19.06 -3.93
CA LYS A 115 -15.14 19.54 -2.56
C LYS A 115 -15.01 18.38 -1.58
N PRO A 116 -14.18 18.50 -0.53
CA PRO A 116 -14.09 17.49 0.51
C PRO A 116 -15.42 17.35 1.24
N ARG A 117 -16.04 16.18 1.16
CA ARG A 117 -17.25 15.81 1.90
C ARG A 117 -16.92 15.11 3.21
N ASP A 118 -15.88 14.27 3.19
CA ASP A 118 -15.49 13.44 4.35
C ASP A 118 -13.96 13.32 4.44
N THR A 119 -13.46 13.11 5.65
CA THR A 119 -12.02 12.95 5.94
C THR A 119 -11.79 11.61 6.63
N VAL A 120 -11.03 10.74 6.00
CA VAL A 120 -10.67 9.41 6.51
C VAL A 120 -9.19 9.41 6.89
N LYS A 121 -8.94 9.43 8.21
CA LYS A 121 -7.58 9.34 8.76
C LYS A 121 -7.07 7.90 8.66
N VAL A 122 -5.82 7.76 8.20
CA VAL A 122 -5.17 6.47 8.01
C VAL A 122 -4.35 6.12 9.27
N ASP A 123 -5.04 5.78 10.36
CA ASP A 123 -4.40 5.67 11.68
C ASP A 123 -3.67 4.34 11.92
N LYS A 124 -4.10 3.26 11.27
CA LYS A 124 -3.53 1.90 11.44
C LYS A 124 -2.59 1.55 10.30
N LEU A 125 -1.35 2.03 10.39
CA LEU A 125 -0.27 1.62 9.49
C LEU A 125 0.45 0.39 10.06
N ALA A 126 0.62 -0.64 9.25
CA ALA A 126 1.35 -1.85 9.57
C ALA A 126 2.66 -1.89 8.77
N LEU A 127 3.74 -2.30 9.43
CA LEU A 127 5.06 -2.37 8.81
C LEU A 127 5.18 -3.65 7.95
N ASP A 128 5.38 -3.49 6.65
CA ASP A 128 5.68 -4.58 5.71
C ASP A 128 7.16 -4.52 5.31
N ILE A 129 7.93 -5.54 5.71
CA ILE A 129 9.34 -5.71 5.38
C ILE A 129 9.49 -7.00 4.57
N ARG A 130 9.86 -6.86 3.30
CA ARG A 130 10.17 -7.97 2.40
C ARG A 130 11.63 -7.95 1.99
N PRO A 131 12.31 -9.12 1.88
CA PRO A 131 13.67 -9.18 1.37
C PRO A 131 13.75 -8.53 -0.03
N LEU A 132 14.81 -7.75 -0.26
CA LEU A 132 15.11 -7.09 -1.55
C LEU A 132 14.05 -6.10 -2.05
N GLN A 133 13.08 -5.72 -1.21
CA GLN A 133 12.07 -4.73 -1.54
C GLN A 133 12.14 -3.54 -0.59
N ALA A 134 11.71 -2.37 -1.06
CA ALA A 134 11.55 -1.21 -0.20
C ALA A 134 10.56 -1.53 0.93
N THR A 135 10.87 -1.09 2.14
CA THR A 135 9.96 -1.19 3.28
C THR A 135 8.69 -0.40 2.98
N ARG A 136 7.53 -0.90 3.42
CA ARG A 136 6.24 -0.24 3.19
C ARG A 136 5.49 -0.10 4.51
N LEU A 137 4.65 0.93 4.59
CA LEU A 137 3.59 0.98 5.58
C LEU A 137 2.27 0.71 4.89
N VAL A 138 1.58 -0.34 5.32
CA VAL A 138 0.32 -0.79 4.73
C VAL A 138 -0.82 -0.41 5.65
N SER A 139 -1.87 0.18 5.11
CA SER A 139 -3.13 0.39 5.80
C SER A 139 -4.27 -0.01 4.89
N CYS A 140 -5.40 -0.33 5.49
CA CYS A 140 -6.65 -0.48 4.76
C CYS A 140 -7.71 0.37 5.43
N VAL A 141 -8.40 1.18 4.62
CA VAL A 141 -9.47 2.06 5.07
C VAL A 141 -10.75 1.76 4.31
N LYS A 142 -11.88 1.85 5.01
CA LYS A 142 -13.20 1.69 4.40
C LYS A 142 -13.72 3.05 3.96
N LEU A 143 -14.25 3.11 2.74
CA LEU A 143 -14.88 4.30 2.17
C LEU A 143 -16.35 4.00 1.86
N LYS A 144 -17.19 5.04 2.00
CA LYS A 144 -18.64 4.94 1.78
C LYS A 144 -19.09 5.93 0.72
N ASN A 145 -19.92 5.45 -0.22
CA ASN A 145 -20.48 6.22 -1.33
C ASN A 145 -19.41 7.08 -2.01
N VAL A 146 -18.38 6.41 -2.54
CA VAL A 146 -17.20 7.05 -3.12
C VAL A 146 -17.18 6.85 -4.63
N GLN A 147 -16.95 7.94 -5.36
CA GLN A 147 -16.61 7.94 -6.78
C GLN A 147 -15.32 8.74 -7.01
N HIS A 148 -15.15 9.83 -6.27
CA HIS A 148 -13.99 10.70 -6.31
C HIS A 148 -13.37 10.77 -4.91
N PHE A 149 -12.05 10.67 -4.84
CA PHE A 149 -11.33 10.91 -3.59
C PHE A 149 -9.95 11.51 -3.87
N ALA A 150 -9.42 12.23 -2.88
CA ALA A 150 -8.07 12.75 -2.88
C ALA A 150 -7.22 12.00 -1.86
N LEU A 151 -6.03 11.60 -2.27
CA LEU A 151 -4.98 11.17 -1.36
C LEU A 151 -4.01 12.34 -1.16
N ALA A 152 -3.89 12.82 0.08
CA ALA A 152 -3.04 13.94 0.41
C ALA A 152 -2.00 13.59 1.48
N SER A 153 -0.99 14.45 1.61
CA SER A 153 -0.12 14.48 2.78
C SER A 153 -0.73 15.36 3.87
N VAL A 154 -0.40 15.09 5.13
CA VAL A 154 -0.60 16.07 6.22
C VAL A 154 0.30 17.29 5.98
N ALA A 155 -0.24 18.49 6.21
CA ALA A 155 0.48 19.75 6.00
C ALA A 155 1.67 19.95 6.98
N ASP A 156 1.58 19.44 8.21
CA ASP A 156 2.46 19.85 9.33
C ASP A 156 3.08 18.71 10.17
N ASP A 157 3.27 17.52 9.60
CA ASP A 157 3.79 16.36 10.36
C ASP A 157 5.32 16.18 10.33
N LYS A 158 6.09 17.26 10.06
CA LYS A 158 7.55 17.19 9.87
C LYS A 158 8.34 16.59 11.05
N ASN A 159 7.75 16.54 12.24
CA ASN A 159 8.38 16.03 13.47
C ASN A 159 7.75 14.73 14.01
N SER A 160 6.76 14.16 13.30
CA SER A 160 6.16 12.89 13.70
C SER A 160 6.76 11.72 12.94
N ALA A 161 6.72 10.54 13.55
CA ALA A 161 7.26 9.31 12.98
C ALA A 161 6.28 8.17 13.23
N PHE A 162 6.19 7.26 12.28
CA PHE A 162 5.63 5.95 12.53
C PHE A 162 6.48 5.24 13.57
N LYS A 163 5.85 4.66 14.59
CA LYS A 163 6.49 3.79 15.58
C LYS A 163 5.87 2.41 15.47
N GLY A 164 6.62 1.46 14.92
CA GLY A 164 6.20 0.06 14.94
C GLY A 164 6.10 -0.46 16.38
N ALA A 165 5.10 -1.30 16.67
CA ALA A 165 5.12 -2.10 17.88
C ALA A 165 6.36 -3.01 17.83
N ALA A 166 7.06 -3.16 18.96
CA ALA A 166 8.12 -4.14 19.06
C ALA A 166 7.51 -5.52 18.77
N ARG A 167 8.14 -6.30 17.88
CA ARG A 167 7.75 -7.70 17.70
C ARG A 167 8.09 -8.43 18.99
N ASP A 168 7.10 -9.09 19.59
CA ASP A 168 7.34 -10.00 20.70
C ASP A 168 8.34 -11.09 20.26
N LYS A 169 9.24 -11.47 21.17
CA LYS A 169 10.23 -12.52 20.92
C LYS A 169 9.51 -13.78 20.42
N VAL A 170 9.89 -14.27 19.25
CA VAL A 170 9.41 -15.56 18.76
C VAL A 170 10.24 -16.64 19.43
N ASP A 171 9.64 -17.38 20.35
CA ASP A 171 10.28 -18.53 20.98
C ASP A 171 10.50 -19.63 19.95
N ALA A 172 11.77 -20.01 19.73
CA ALA A 172 12.10 -21.13 18.87
C ALA A 172 11.69 -22.45 19.54
N PRO A 173 11.00 -23.36 18.85
CA PRO A 173 10.49 -24.61 19.44
C PRO A 173 11.57 -25.69 19.69
N THR A 174 12.87 -25.36 19.64
CA THR A 174 13.95 -26.36 19.71
C THR A 174 14.90 -26.15 20.90
N LYS A 175 15.13 -27.22 21.67
CA LYS A 175 16.13 -27.31 22.74
C LYS A 175 17.54 -27.23 22.12
N GLY A 176 18.07 -26.02 21.99
CA GLY A 176 19.42 -25.75 21.47
C GLY A 176 19.49 -24.80 20.28
N GLY A 177 18.38 -24.12 19.93
CA GLY A 177 18.26 -23.28 18.74
C GLY A 177 19.17 -22.03 18.76
N PHE A 178 19.81 -21.77 17.62
CA PHE A 178 20.47 -20.52 17.32
C PHE A 178 19.49 -19.35 17.49
N TYR A 179 19.80 -18.44 18.40
CA TYR A 179 19.07 -17.18 18.55
C TYR A 179 19.44 -16.27 17.38
N TYR A 180 18.54 -16.10 16.41
CA TYR A 180 18.46 -14.77 15.82
C TYR A 180 17.77 -13.91 16.87
N ALA A 181 18.57 -13.26 17.73
CA ALA A 181 18.10 -12.07 18.41
C ALA A 181 17.81 -11.04 17.31
N THR A 182 16.64 -11.13 16.68
CA THR A 182 16.02 -9.92 16.17
C THR A 182 15.61 -9.19 17.43
N ASP A 183 16.53 -8.42 18.02
CA ASP A 183 16.13 -7.34 18.90
C ASP A 183 14.94 -6.70 18.22
N GLY A 184 13.80 -6.66 18.93
CA GLY A 184 12.55 -6.12 18.41
C GLY A 184 12.79 -4.66 18.09
N MET A 185 13.39 -4.39 16.92
CA MET A 185 13.76 -3.06 16.52
C MET A 185 12.45 -2.34 16.32
N GLN A 186 12.11 -1.50 17.28
CA GLN A 186 11.08 -0.51 17.13
C GLN A 186 11.47 0.32 15.90
N ALA A 187 10.87 -0.01 14.76
CA ALA A 187 11.15 0.70 13.52
C ALA A 187 10.48 2.06 13.63
N ALA A 188 11.30 3.09 13.85
CA ALA A 188 10.89 4.47 13.74
C ALA A 188 11.13 4.91 12.29
N ILE A 189 10.07 5.26 11.56
CA ILE A 189 10.15 5.77 10.19
C ILE A 189 9.57 7.17 10.19
N ALA A 190 10.36 8.16 9.77
CA ALA A 190 9.93 9.56 9.78
C ALA A 190 8.81 9.78 8.75
N TYR A 191 7.85 10.64 9.07
CA TYR A 191 6.89 11.08 8.05
C TYR A 191 7.50 12.20 7.20
N ALA A 192 7.23 12.14 5.90
CA ALA A 192 7.59 13.16 4.92
C ALA A 192 6.34 13.77 4.31
N ARG A 193 6.48 15.04 3.89
CA ARG A 193 5.42 15.79 3.19
C ARG A 193 5.10 15.21 1.80
N PHE A 194 6.06 14.52 1.20
CA PHE A 194 5.96 13.96 -0.14
C PHE A 194 6.43 12.52 -0.09
N GLY A 195 5.95 11.70 -1.02
CA GLY A 195 6.32 10.29 -1.04
C GLY A 195 5.62 9.52 -2.14
N GLU A 196 6.01 8.25 -2.27
CA GLU A 196 5.42 7.29 -3.18
C GLU A 196 4.39 6.43 -2.46
N VAL A 197 3.31 6.12 -3.17
CA VAL A 197 2.23 5.27 -2.68
C VAL A 197 1.81 4.25 -3.73
N GLU A 198 1.35 3.10 -3.26
CA GLU A 198 0.56 2.15 -4.03
C GLU A 198 -0.87 2.12 -3.47
N LEU A 199 -1.85 2.30 -4.35
CA LEU A 199 -3.26 2.22 -4.00
C LEU A 199 -3.93 1.06 -4.72
N THR A 200 -4.71 0.29 -3.99
CA THR A 200 -5.63 -0.71 -4.56
C THR A 200 -7.01 -0.50 -3.96
N ILE A 201 -8.04 -0.47 -4.80
CA ILE A 201 -9.43 -0.41 -4.33
C ILE A 201 -10.17 -1.69 -4.65
N ASN A 202 -10.94 -2.16 -3.69
CA ASN A 202 -11.87 -3.27 -3.83
C ASN A 202 -13.27 -2.80 -3.40
N GLU A 203 -14.29 -3.26 -4.11
CA GLU A 203 -15.68 -3.08 -3.70
C GLU A 203 -16.03 -4.11 -2.63
N LEU A 204 -16.70 -3.65 -1.57
CA LEU A 204 -17.22 -4.48 -0.49
C LEU A 204 -18.71 -4.74 -0.70
N ALA A 205 -19.20 -5.91 -0.27
CA ALA A 205 -20.63 -6.22 -0.34
C ALA A 205 -21.41 -5.49 0.76
N SER A 206 -20.76 -5.25 1.91
CA SER A 206 -21.34 -4.53 3.04
C SER A 206 -20.31 -3.68 3.79
N GLU A 207 -20.79 -2.70 4.55
CA GLU A 207 -19.96 -1.88 5.46
C GLU A 207 -19.22 -2.71 6.51
N LYS A 208 -19.80 -3.86 6.88
CA LYS A 208 -19.27 -4.76 7.91
C LYS A 208 -18.13 -5.62 7.41
N ASP A 209 -17.99 -5.78 6.09
CA ASP A 209 -16.96 -6.65 5.50
C ASP A 209 -15.57 -6.14 5.84
N ASP A 210 -14.65 -7.03 6.18
CA ASP A 210 -13.30 -6.65 6.52
C ASP A 210 -12.50 -6.18 5.30
N CYS A 211 -11.53 -5.33 5.60
CA CYS A 211 -10.55 -4.84 4.66
C CYS A 211 -9.56 -5.99 4.38
N GLN A 212 -9.77 -6.73 3.28
CA GLN A 212 -8.91 -7.85 2.84
C GLN A 212 -7.80 -7.37 1.90
#